data_AF-S4NW27-F1
#
_entry.id   AF-S4NW27-F1
#
_cell.length_a   1.000
_cell.length_b   1.000
_cell.length_c   1.000
_cell.angle_alpha   90.00
_cell.angle_beta   90.00
_cell.angle_gamma   90.00
#
_symmetry.space_group_name_H-M   'P 1'
#
loop_
_entity.id
_entity.type
_entity.pdbx_description
1 polymer ?
#
loop_
_entity_poly.entity_id
_entity_poly.type
_entity_poly.pdbx_seq_one_letter_code
_entity_poly.pdbx_strand_id
1 'polypeptide(L)'
;WNAARYCLRFISDLVNCHVLAASSLLTLLETLVDSANEDSVPQVRRDWFVFAVLATLPWVGRELYEKKESQLDHLLVTIEVFLNKRSKKHWPALKVWSVDSPHLQEEYLDCLWAQIRKLRQDNWSEKHIPRPYLAFDSILCEALQHTLPAIQPPPHNDGDTYPMPRVIFRMFDYTDCPDGPVLPGAHSIERFLIEEHL
;
A
#
# COMPACT_ATOMS: atom_id res chain seq x y z
N TRP A 1 13.29 7.44 -3.21
CA TRP A 1 12.13 6.79 -2.56
C TRP A 1 10.92 6.58 -3.47
N ASN A 2 10.38 7.59 -4.17
CA ASN A 2 9.25 7.36 -5.09
C ASN A 2 9.58 6.35 -6.20
N ALA A 3 10.75 6.46 -6.83
CA ALA A 3 11.21 5.48 -7.81
C ALA A 3 11.26 4.05 -7.23
N ALA A 4 11.80 3.87 -6.02
CA ALA A 4 11.84 2.58 -5.35
C ALA A 4 10.43 2.01 -5.08
N ARG A 5 9.47 2.87 -4.71
CA ARG A 5 8.07 2.49 -4.52
C ARG A 5 7.42 2.02 -5.82
N TYR A 6 7.68 2.71 -6.94
CA TYR A 6 7.20 2.29 -8.25
C TYR A 6 7.85 1.00 -8.73
N CYS A 7 9.15 0.81 -8.46
CA CYS A 7 9.81 -0.47 -8.72
C CYS A 7 9.17 -1.61 -7.91
N LEU A 8 8.89 -1.40 -6.61
CA LEU A 8 8.24 -2.41 -5.77
C LEU A 8 6.82 -2.73 -6.26
N ARG A 9 6.05 -1.71 -6.67
CA ARG A 9 4.74 -1.91 -7.32
C ARG A 9 4.86 -2.74 -8.59
N PHE A 10 5.79 -2.39 -9.46
CA PHE A 10 6.02 -3.11 -10.71
C PHE A 10 6.38 -4.58 -10.45
N ILE A 11 7.33 -4.83 -9.55
CA ILE A 11 7.70 -6.17 -9.10
C ILE A 11 6.50 -6.91 -8.51
N SER A 12 5.62 -6.21 -7.80
CA SER A 12 4.41 -6.81 -7.23
C SER A 12 3.43 -7.24 -8.31
N ASP A 13 3.16 -6.40 -9.30
CA ASP A 13 2.22 -6.70 -10.38
C ASP A 13 2.76 -7.79 -11.34
N LEU A 14 4.08 -7.99 -11.42
CA LEU A 14 4.69 -9.11 -12.14
C LEU A 14 4.26 -10.49 -11.60
N VAL A 15 3.76 -10.58 -10.36
CA VAL A 15 3.17 -11.82 -9.85
C VAL A 15 1.85 -12.14 -10.56
N ASN A 16 1.01 -11.13 -10.83
CA ASN A 16 -0.22 -11.30 -11.60
C ASN A 16 0.06 -11.68 -13.06
N CYS A 17 1.21 -11.26 -13.59
CA CYS A 17 1.66 -11.63 -14.93
C CYS A 17 2.34 -13.01 -15.00
N HIS A 18 2.32 -13.80 -13.92
CA HIS A 18 3.01 -15.09 -13.82
C HIS A 18 4.53 -15.04 -14.06
N VAL A 19 5.15 -13.86 -13.91
CA VAL A 19 6.60 -13.70 -14.06
C VAL A 19 7.32 -14.02 -12.74
N LEU A 20 6.72 -13.65 -11.60
CA LEU A 20 7.29 -13.87 -10.28
C LEU A 20 6.41 -14.76 -9.41
N ALA A 21 7.06 -15.62 -8.62
CA ALA A 21 6.38 -16.46 -7.64
C ALA A 21 5.87 -15.61 -6.46
N ALA A 22 4.59 -15.78 -6.12
CA ALA A 22 3.92 -15.06 -5.02
C ALA A 22 4.65 -15.18 -3.68
N SER A 23 5.19 -16.37 -3.36
CA SER A 23 6.00 -16.58 -2.16
C SER A 23 7.25 -15.70 -2.11
N SER A 24 7.93 -15.53 -3.24
CA SER A 24 9.16 -14.72 -3.29
C SER A 24 8.86 -13.22 -3.10
N LEU A 25 7.71 -12.75 -3.60
CA LEU A 25 7.25 -11.39 -3.31
C LEU A 25 6.91 -11.23 -1.83
N LEU A 26 6.15 -12.18 -1.23
CA LEU A 26 5.79 -12.09 0.18
C LEU A 26 7.01 -12.04 1.10
N THR A 27 8.03 -12.86 0.84
CA THR A 27 9.30 -12.80 1.58
C THR A 27 9.99 -11.45 1.46
N LEU A 28 9.93 -10.80 0.29
CA LEU A 28 10.41 -9.43 0.14
C LEU A 28 9.58 -8.46 0.98
N LEU A 29 8.25 -8.51 0.90
CA LEU A 29 7.37 -7.60 1.65
C LEU A 29 7.53 -7.76 3.17
N GLU A 30 7.69 -9.00 3.66
CA GLU A 30 8.02 -9.31 5.06
C GLU A 30 9.36 -8.68 5.46
N THR A 31 10.42 -8.88 4.65
CA THR A 31 11.72 -8.24 4.89
C THR A 31 11.61 -6.72 5.01
N LEU A 32 10.79 -6.08 4.17
CA LEU A 32 10.58 -4.62 4.24
C LEU A 32 9.87 -4.21 5.55
N VAL A 33 8.84 -4.96 5.97
CA VAL A 33 8.13 -4.70 7.23
C VAL A 33 9.02 -4.98 8.44
N ASP A 34 9.88 -5.99 8.38
CA ASP A 34 10.87 -6.28 9.42
C ASP A 34 11.89 -5.15 9.56
N SER A 35 12.35 -4.57 8.45
CA SER A 35 13.16 -3.34 8.48
C SER A 35 12.42 -2.14 9.08
N ALA A 36 11.09 -2.12 9.02
CA ALA A 36 10.28 -1.13 9.74
C ALA A 36 10.22 -1.39 11.25
N ASN A 37 10.70 -2.53 11.74
CA ASN A 37 10.82 -2.84 13.17
C ASN A 37 12.24 -2.66 13.71
N GLU A 38 13.19 -2.19 12.89
CA GLU A 38 14.53 -1.79 13.33
C GLU A 38 14.45 -0.76 14.48
N ASP A 39 15.21 -1.01 15.54
CA ASP A 39 15.36 -0.07 16.66
C ASP A 39 16.28 1.09 16.27
N SER A 40 16.13 2.22 16.97
CA SER A 40 17.02 3.39 16.84
C SER A 40 17.09 4.04 15.45
N VAL A 41 16.14 3.75 14.55
CA VAL A 41 16.02 4.44 13.25
C VAL A 41 14.86 5.45 13.23
N PRO A 42 14.91 6.49 12.38
CA PRO A 42 13.85 7.48 12.27
C PRO A 42 12.49 6.87 11.93
N GLN A 43 11.40 7.36 12.55
CA GLN A 43 10.05 6.88 12.25
C GLN A 43 9.71 7.00 10.75
N VAL A 44 10.16 8.07 10.09
CA VAL A 44 9.93 8.28 8.65
C VAL A 44 10.54 7.21 7.75
N ARG A 45 11.62 6.53 8.17
CA ARG A 45 12.16 5.36 7.45
C ARG A 45 11.21 4.19 7.57
N ARG A 46 10.79 3.90 8.80
CA ARG A 46 9.89 2.78 9.15
C ARG A 46 8.54 2.95 8.44
N ASP A 47 8.00 4.16 8.51
CA ASP A 47 6.75 4.55 7.87
C ASP A 47 6.82 4.41 6.34
N TRP A 48 7.98 4.67 5.72
CA TRP A 48 8.14 4.50 4.28
C TRP A 48 8.05 3.04 3.84
N PHE A 49 8.68 2.11 4.57
CA PHE A 49 8.60 0.68 4.25
C PHE A 49 7.17 0.15 4.34
N VAL A 50 6.47 0.47 5.42
CA VAL A 50 5.06 0.07 5.60
C VAL A 50 4.17 0.70 4.54
N PHE A 51 4.37 1.98 4.23
CA PHE A 51 3.63 2.63 3.15
C PHE A 51 3.89 1.97 1.79
N ALA A 52 5.16 1.64 1.49
CA ALA A 52 5.54 1.02 0.23
C ALA A 52 4.87 -0.36 0.07
N VAL A 53 4.84 -1.17 1.14
CA VAL A 53 4.17 -2.48 1.16
C VAL A 53 2.66 -2.33 1.01
N LEU A 54 2.01 -1.47 1.80
CA LEU A 54 0.56 -1.26 1.69
C LEU A 54 0.15 -0.77 0.30
N ALA A 55 0.97 0.09 -0.33
CA ALA A 55 0.69 0.66 -1.65
C ALA A 55 0.85 -0.33 -2.82
N THR A 56 1.33 -1.56 -2.58
CA THR A 56 1.38 -2.63 -3.60
C THR A 56 0.18 -3.56 -3.55
N LEU A 57 -0.47 -3.69 -2.39
CA LEU A 57 -1.61 -4.58 -2.19
C LEU A 57 -2.83 -4.33 -3.10
N PRO A 58 -3.13 -3.11 -3.59
CA PRO A 58 -4.19 -2.94 -4.58
C PRO A 58 -3.91 -3.67 -5.90
N TRP A 59 -2.62 -3.84 -6.22
CA TRP A 59 -2.18 -4.50 -7.45
C TRP A 59 -2.15 -6.01 -7.27
N VAL A 60 -1.58 -6.51 -6.18
CA VAL A 60 -1.24 -7.93 -6.02
C VAL A 60 -1.98 -8.65 -4.87
N GLY A 61 -2.72 -7.93 -4.03
CA GLY A 61 -3.25 -8.46 -2.77
C GLY A 61 -4.15 -9.67 -2.96
N ARG A 62 -4.96 -9.68 -4.03
CA ARG A 62 -5.80 -10.84 -4.38
C ARG A 62 -4.99 -12.09 -4.68
N GLU A 63 -3.98 -11.97 -5.53
CA GLU A 63 -3.12 -13.08 -5.94
C GLU A 63 -2.31 -13.65 -4.77
N LEU A 64 -1.82 -12.77 -3.88
CA LEU A 64 -1.16 -13.17 -2.64
C LEU A 64 -2.11 -13.88 -1.69
N TYR A 65 -3.35 -13.39 -1.55
CA TYR A 65 -4.37 -14.00 -0.71
C TYR A 65 -4.73 -15.40 -1.22
N GLU A 66 -5.03 -15.54 -2.52
CA GLU A 66 -5.41 -16.81 -3.13
C GLU A 66 -4.30 -17.87 -3.04
N LYS A 67 -3.02 -17.48 -3.16
CA LYS A 67 -1.88 -18.42 -3.13
C LYS A 67 -1.27 -18.64 -1.75
N LYS A 68 -1.34 -17.65 -0.86
CA LYS A 68 -0.56 -17.56 0.39
C LYS A 68 -1.30 -16.80 1.50
N GLU A 69 -2.60 -17.04 1.66
CA GLU A 69 -3.48 -16.40 2.67
C GLU A 69 -2.83 -16.28 4.06
N SER A 70 -2.36 -17.38 4.63
CA SER A 70 -1.81 -17.38 6.01
C SER A 70 -0.58 -16.49 6.17
N GLN A 71 0.29 -16.45 5.15
CA GLN A 71 1.49 -15.61 5.16
C GLN A 71 1.12 -14.14 4.97
N LEU A 72 0.18 -13.83 4.07
CA LEU A 72 -0.35 -12.47 3.91
C LEU A 72 -1.03 -11.99 5.19
N ASP A 73 -1.80 -12.83 5.87
CA ASP A 73 -2.45 -12.48 7.13
C ASP A 73 -1.44 -12.16 8.23
N HIS A 74 -0.38 -12.95 8.34
CA HIS A 74 0.70 -12.67 9.29
C HIS A 74 1.38 -11.32 9.01
N LEU A 75 1.64 -11.01 7.74
CA LEU A 75 2.17 -9.71 7.31
C LEU A 75 1.24 -8.55 7.72
N LEU A 76 -0.07 -8.69 7.45
CA LEU A 76 -1.07 -7.67 7.79
C LEU A 76 -1.20 -7.44 9.30
N VAL A 77 -1.15 -8.50 10.11
CA VAL A 77 -1.14 -8.39 11.59
C VAL A 77 0.11 -7.65 12.06
N THR A 78 1.27 -7.95 11.46
CA THR A 78 2.54 -7.27 11.80
C THR A 78 2.46 -5.77 11.49
N ILE A 79 1.89 -5.40 10.34
CA ILE A 79 1.63 -4.01 9.96
C ILE A 79 0.66 -3.35 10.95
N GLU A 80 -0.42 -4.01 11.34
CA GLU A 80 -1.38 -3.45 12.30
C GLU A 80 -0.73 -3.16 13.66
N VAL A 81 0.08 -4.09 14.17
CA VAL A 81 0.85 -3.89 15.42
C VAL A 81 1.80 -2.71 15.30
N PHE A 82 2.48 -2.56 14.15
CA PHE A 82 3.35 -1.42 13.88
C PHE A 82 2.56 -0.11 13.91
N LEU A 83 1.46 -0.02 13.15
CA LEU A 83 0.64 1.18 13.02
C LEU A 83 0.10 1.66 14.37
N ASN A 84 -0.32 0.73 15.23
CA ASN A 84 -0.83 1.03 16.58
C ASN A 84 0.23 1.63 17.53
N LYS A 85 1.53 1.45 17.25
CA LYS A 85 2.64 1.96 18.07
C LYS A 85 3.22 3.29 17.57
N ARG A 86 2.82 3.77 16.39
CA ARG A 86 3.40 4.97 15.77
C ARG A 86 3.09 6.24 16.54
N SER A 87 4.04 7.17 16.57
CA SER A 87 3.81 8.54 17.04
C SER A 87 3.12 9.36 15.95
N LYS A 88 2.01 10.01 16.31
CA LYS A 88 1.24 10.89 15.42
C LYS A 88 1.40 12.37 15.76
N LYS A 89 2.52 12.76 16.40
CA LYS A 89 2.78 14.16 16.82
C LYS A 89 2.78 15.16 15.66
N HIS A 90 3.13 14.71 14.45
CA HIS A 90 3.13 15.55 13.25
C HIS A 90 1.71 15.86 12.75
N TRP A 91 0.72 15.03 13.08
CA TRP A 91 -0.60 15.06 12.46
C TRP A 91 -1.29 16.42 12.62
N PRO A 92 -1.41 17.02 13.83
CA PRO A 92 -2.07 18.32 13.98
C PRO A 92 -1.38 19.46 13.20
N ALA A 93 -0.06 19.41 13.05
CA ALA A 93 0.72 20.44 12.37
C ALA A 93 0.59 20.38 10.83
N LEU A 94 0.17 19.24 10.28
CA LEU A 94 0.07 19.01 8.84
C LEU A 94 -1.38 19.05 8.33
N LYS A 95 -2.39 19.10 9.21
CA LYS A 95 -3.79 19.25 8.80
C LYS A 95 -4.00 20.60 8.12
N VAL A 96 -4.69 20.59 6.98
CA VAL A 96 -5.18 21.82 6.33
C VAL A 96 -6.30 22.47 7.16
N TRP A 97 -7.19 21.66 7.74
CA TRP A 97 -8.25 22.10 8.64
C TRP A 97 -8.16 21.38 9.98
N SER A 98 -8.26 22.13 11.08
CA SER A 98 -8.24 21.54 12.43
C SER A 98 -9.54 20.83 12.78
N VAL A 99 -10.67 21.26 12.21
CA VAL A 99 -12.00 20.69 12.42
C VAL A 99 -12.14 19.37 11.63
N ASP A 100 -12.80 18.39 12.23
CA ASP A 100 -12.93 17.03 11.67
C ASP A 100 -14.17 16.84 10.77
N SER A 101 -15.07 17.83 10.74
CA SER A 101 -16.30 17.83 9.97
C SER A 101 -16.27 18.97 8.93
N PRO A 102 -16.76 18.76 7.69
CA PRO A 102 -17.40 17.53 7.18
C PRO A 102 -16.42 16.40 6.84
N HIS A 103 -15.13 16.70 6.66
CA HIS A 103 -14.13 15.70 6.28
C HIS A 103 -12.89 15.74 7.18
N LEU A 104 -12.62 14.62 7.84
CA LEU A 104 -11.41 14.42 8.61
C LEU A 104 -10.19 14.43 7.69
N GLN A 105 -9.19 15.25 8.03
CA GLN A 105 -7.88 15.23 7.39
C GLN A 105 -7.04 14.13 8.04
N GLU A 106 -7.10 12.92 7.49
CA GLU A 106 -6.50 11.72 8.09
C GLU A 106 -4.98 11.66 7.91
N GLU A 107 -4.29 11.03 8.87
CA GLU A 107 -2.89 10.67 8.71
C GLU A 107 -2.75 9.62 7.58
N TYR A 108 -1.77 9.79 6.70
CA TYR A 108 -1.74 9.05 5.43
C TYR A 108 -1.65 7.53 5.56
N LEU A 109 -0.97 7.01 6.59
CA LEU A 109 -0.86 5.58 6.81
C LEU A 109 -2.11 5.00 7.47
N ASP A 110 -2.76 5.75 8.37
CA ASP A 110 -4.06 5.36 8.92
C ASP A 110 -5.13 5.28 7.82
N CYS A 111 -5.18 6.29 6.93
CA CYS A 111 -6.12 6.34 5.82
C CYS A 111 -5.88 5.18 4.85
N LEU A 112 -4.62 4.94 4.46
CA LEU A 112 -4.28 3.81 3.59
C LEU A 112 -4.58 2.46 4.25
N TRP A 113 -4.35 2.33 5.56
CA TRP A 113 -4.71 1.12 6.28
C TRP A 113 -6.21 0.85 6.27
N ALA A 114 -7.04 1.87 6.51
CA ALA A 114 -8.49 1.75 6.39
C ALA A 114 -8.92 1.31 4.98
N GLN A 115 -8.28 1.86 3.95
CA GLN A 115 -8.52 1.48 2.54
C GLN A 115 -8.14 0.03 2.24
N ILE A 116 -6.99 -0.43 2.73
CA ILE A 116 -6.57 -1.82 2.56
C ILE A 116 -7.48 -2.78 3.33
N ARG A 117 -7.93 -2.41 4.54
CA ARG A 117 -8.91 -3.20 5.29
C ARG A 117 -10.22 -3.32 4.55
N LYS A 118 -10.71 -2.23 3.96
CA LYS A 118 -11.91 -2.26 3.11
C LYS A 118 -11.69 -3.13 1.88
N LEU A 119 -10.57 -2.96 1.16
CA LEU A 119 -10.23 -3.82 0.02
C LEU A 119 -10.24 -5.31 0.40
N ARG A 120 -9.65 -5.67 1.54
CA ARG A 120 -9.69 -7.04 2.08
C ARG A 120 -11.12 -7.51 2.37
N GLN A 121 -11.95 -6.68 3.00
CA GLN A 121 -13.37 -6.99 3.27
C GLN A 121 -14.17 -7.19 1.96
N ASP A 122 -13.78 -6.48 0.91
CA ASP A 122 -14.33 -6.61 -0.43
C ASP A 122 -13.65 -7.75 -1.24
N ASN A 123 -13.07 -8.75 -0.56
CA ASN A 123 -12.38 -9.90 -1.14
C ASN A 123 -11.27 -9.52 -2.13
N TRP A 124 -10.50 -8.49 -1.80
CA TRP A 124 -9.42 -7.96 -2.64
C TRP A 124 -9.86 -7.54 -4.04
N SER A 125 -11.13 -7.18 -4.20
CA SER A 125 -11.70 -6.70 -5.45
C SER A 125 -11.73 -5.17 -5.50
N GLU A 126 -11.23 -4.59 -6.58
CA GLU A 126 -11.33 -3.17 -6.90
C GLU A 126 -11.76 -2.99 -8.37
N LYS A 127 -12.15 -1.76 -8.76
CA LYS A 127 -12.74 -1.48 -10.09
C LYS A 127 -12.00 -0.42 -10.92
N HIS A 128 -10.83 0.04 -10.47
CA HIS A 128 -10.15 1.17 -11.09
C HIS A 128 -8.97 0.75 -11.96
N ILE A 129 -8.24 -0.28 -11.54
CA ILE A 129 -7.00 -0.71 -12.16
C ILE A 129 -7.28 -1.40 -13.51
N PRO A 130 -6.72 -0.91 -14.63
CA PRO A 130 -6.68 -1.68 -15.85
C PRO A 130 -5.68 -2.84 -15.72
N ARG A 131 -6.12 -4.07 -16.04
CA ARG A 131 -5.30 -5.30 -15.95
C ARG A 131 -5.16 -5.97 -17.33
N PRO A 132 -4.36 -5.42 -18.26
CA PRO A 132 -4.28 -5.94 -19.62
C PRO A 132 -3.84 -7.40 -19.71
N TYR A 133 -3.05 -7.87 -18.76
CA TYR A 133 -2.57 -9.25 -18.69
C TYR A 133 -3.69 -10.29 -18.58
N LEU A 134 -4.89 -9.92 -18.10
CA LEU A 134 -6.06 -10.80 -18.07
C LEU A 134 -6.51 -11.25 -19.47
N ALA A 135 -6.23 -10.45 -20.51
CA ALA A 135 -6.53 -10.83 -21.90
C ALA A 135 -5.57 -11.90 -22.45
N PHE A 136 -4.49 -12.20 -21.73
CA PHE A 136 -3.43 -13.14 -22.15
C PHE A 136 -3.26 -14.30 -21.18
N ASP A 137 -4.28 -14.58 -20.36
CA ASP A 137 -4.24 -15.60 -19.31
C ASP A 137 -3.78 -16.98 -19.82
N SER A 138 -4.29 -17.40 -20.99
CA SER A 138 -3.92 -18.67 -21.61
C SER A 138 -2.44 -18.76 -22.00
N ILE A 139 -1.76 -17.63 -22.21
CA ILE A 139 -0.33 -17.58 -22.54
C ILE A 139 0.49 -17.50 -21.26
N LEU A 140 0.10 -16.63 -20.33
CA LEU A 140 0.87 -16.34 -19.12
C LEU A 140 0.83 -17.51 -18.12
N CYS A 141 -0.26 -18.28 -18.08
CA CYS A 141 -0.35 -19.46 -17.22
C CYS A 141 0.67 -20.57 -17.58
N GLU A 142 1.16 -20.62 -18.82
CA GLU A 142 2.18 -21.59 -19.25
C GLU A 142 3.62 -21.12 -18.95
N ALA A 143 3.80 -19.88 -18.51
CA ALA A 143 5.11 -19.31 -18.26
C ALA A 143 5.75 -19.88 -16.98
N LEU A 144 7.08 -20.06 -17.03
CA LEU A 144 7.86 -20.39 -15.85
C LEU A 144 8.03 -19.15 -14.97
N GLN A 145 7.70 -19.30 -13.68
CA GLN A 145 7.86 -18.24 -12.69
C GLN A 145 9.29 -18.17 -12.18
N HIS A 146 9.75 -16.95 -11.87
CA HIS A 146 11.04 -16.70 -11.24
C HIS A 146 10.88 -16.40 -9.75
N THR A 147 11.94 -16.65 -8.99
CA THR A 147 12.05 -16.24 -7.58
C THR A 147 12.97 -15.03 -7.47
N LEU A 148 12.59 -14.04 -6.66
CA LEU A 148 13.48 -12.93 -6.34
C LEU A 148 14.70 -13.41 -5.54
N PRO A 149 15.88 -12.81 -5.74
CA PRO A 149 16.99 -12.99 -4.81
C PRO A 149 16.63 -12.40 -3.44
N ALA A 150 17.40 -12.76 -2.41
CA ALA A 150 17.29 -12.10 -1.12
C ALA A 150 17.67 -10.62 -1.27
N ILE A 151 16.70 -9.73 -1.09
CA ILE A 151 16.89 -8.28 -1.16
C ILE A 151 16.80 -7.74 0.27
N GLN A 152 17.89 -7.15 0.74
CA GLN A 152 17.96 -6.51 2.05
C GLN A 152 17.88 -4.99 1.86
N PRO A 153 17.00 -4.29 2.60
CA PRO A 153 17.00 -2.83 2.61
C PRO A 153 18.36 -2.29 3.06
N PRO A 154 18.85 -1.20 2.44
CA PRO A 154 20.08 -0.56 2.91
C PRO A 154 19.93 -0.12 4.37
N PRO A 155 20.95 -0.30 5.23
CA PRO A 155 20.90 0.15 6.62
C PRO A 155 20.75 1.68 6.69
N HIS A 156 20.19 2.17 7.79
CA HIS A 156 20.10 3.61 8.01
C HIS A 156 21.48 4.23 8.28
N ASN A 157 21.74 5.39 7.67
CA ASN A 157 22.86 6.27 7.96
C ASN A 157 22.35 7.69 8.26
N ASP A 158 23.10 8.46 9.06
CA ASP A 158 22.71 9.83 9.46
C ASP A 158 22.50 10.80 8.28
N GLY A 159 23.14 10.53 7.13
CA GLY A 159 22.97 11.30 5.90
C GLY A 159 21.73 10.94 5.07
N ASP A 160 21.00 9.88 5.44
CA ASP A 160 19.82 9.46 4.71
C ASP A 160 18.67 10.44 4.93
N THR A 161 17.98 10.75 3.84
CA THR A 161 16.74 11.52 3.87
C THR A 161 15.58 10.61 3.53
N TYR A 162 14.47 10.68 4.25
CA TYR A 162 13.26 9.88 4.00
C TYR A 162 12.08 10.80 3.70
N PRO A 163 11.03 10.34 3.00
CA PRO A 163 9.84 11.14 2.76
C PRO A 163 9.17 11.54 4.08
N MET A 164 8.74 12.81 4.14
CA MET A 164 7.99 13.33 5.28
C MET A 164 6.60 12.65 5.39
N PRO A 165 6.04 12.54 6.61
CA PRO A 165 4.67 12.09 6.76
C PRO A 165 3.72 13.09 6.10
N ARG A 166 2.52 12.61 5.74
CA ARG A 166 1.52 13.40 5.03
C ARG A 166 0.18 13.30 5.73
N VAL A 167 -0.67 14.28 5.44
CA VAL A 167 -2.09 14.26 5.79
C VAL A 167 -2.87 14.24 4.49
N ILE A 168 -3.88 13.38 4.43
CA ILE A 168 -4.70 13.25 3.23
C ILE A 168 -5.64 14.44 3.17
N PHE A 169 -5.49 15.22 2.09
CA PHE A 169 -6.39 16.31 1.79
C PHE A 169 -7.76 15.76 1.40
N ARG A 170 -8.81 16.21 2.08
CA ARG A 170 -10.17 15.78 1.78
C ARG A 170 -11.16 16.93 1.87
N MET A 171 -11.87 17.18 0.78
CA MET A 171 -12.91 18.21 0.72
C MET A 171 -14.15 17.81 -0.10
N PHE A 172 -14.14 16.60 -0.69
CA PHE A 172 -15.22 16.11 -1.54
C PHE A 172 -15.64 14.71 -1.13
N ASP A 173 -16.95 14.48 -1.12
CA ASP A 173 -17.59 13.18 -1.10
C ASP A 173 -18.63 13.04 -2.25
N TYR A 174 -19.43 11.97 -2.21
CA TYR A 174 -20.40 11.68 -3.26
C TYR A 174 -21.58 12.67 -3.30
N THR A 175 -21.83 13.41 -2.22
CA THR A 175 -22.92 14.39 -2.13
C THR A 175 -22.61 15.69 -2.86
N ASP A 176 -21.33 16.00 -3.10
CA ASP A 176 -20.89 17.18 -3.84
C ASP A 176 -21.08 17.06 -5.36
N CYS A 177 -21.29 15.84 -5.87
CA CYS A 177 -21.45 15.53 -7.30
C CYS A 177 -22.67 14.61 -7.55
N PRO A 178 -23.91 15.03 -7.20
CA PRO A 178 -25.08 14.16 -7.22
C PRO A 178 -25.50 13.69 -8.63
N ASP A 179 -25.24 14.50 -9.66
CA ASP A 179 -25.61 14.22 -11.05
C ASP A 179 -24.51 13.50 -11.85
N GLY A 180 -23.36 13.22 -11.23
CA GLY A 180 -22.19 12.63 -11.88
C GLY A 180 -21.95 11.15 -11.53
N PRO A 181 -20.87 10.54 -12.06
CA PRO A 181 -20.39 9.25 -11.57
C PRO A 181 -20.14 9.33 -10.07
N VAL A 182 -20.56 8.31 -9.33
CA VAL A 182 -20.40 8.26 -7.86
C VAL A 182 -18.91 8.34 -7.51
N LEU A 183 -18.55 9.36 -6.73
CA LEU A 183 -17.18 9.54 -6.24
C LEU A 183 -16.83 8.40 -5.27
N PRO A 184 -15.69 7.70 -5.44
CA PRO A 184 -15.25 6.71 -4.48
C PRO A 184 -15.07 7.32 -3.08
N GLY A 185 -15.61 6.63 -2.08
CA GLY A 185 -15.54 7.06 -0.69
C GLY A 185 -14.09 7.18 -0.19
N ALA A 186 -13.87 7.98 0.85
CA ALA A 186 -12.54 8.28 1.37
C ALA A 186 -11.71 7.02 1.73
N HIS A 187 -12.38 5.97 2.21
CA HIS A 187 -11.76 4.69 2.56
C HIS A 187 -11.89 3.61 1.47
N SER A 188 -12.31 3.96 0.25
CA SER A 188 -12.21 3.04 -0.90
C SER A 188 -10.79 3.05 -1.44
N ILE A 189 -10.26 1.90 -1.86
CA ILE A 189 -8.92 1.86 -2.45
C ILE A 189 -8.86 2.57 -3.80
N GLU A 190 -9.97 2.61 -4.54
CA GLU A 190 -10.10 3.37 -5.79
C GLU A 190 -9.81 4.85 -5.56
N ARG A 191 -10.21 5.41 -4.41
CA ARG A 191 -9.93 6.81 -4.09
C ARG A 191 -8.44 7.07 -3.98
N PHE A 192 -7.71 6.19 -3.29
CA PHE A 192 -6.25 6.23 -3.20
C PHE A 192 -5.61 6.10 -4.59
N LEU A 193 -6.05 5.14 -5.39
CA LEU A 193 -5.48 4.90 -6.70
C LEU A 193 -5.69 6.10 -7.63
N ILE A 194 -6.90 6.67 -7.68
CA ILE A 194 -7.19 7.85 -8.51
C ILE A 194 -6.28 9.01 -8.10
N GLU A 195 -6.20 9.33 -6.80
CA GLU A 195 -5.40 10.45 -6.29
C GLU A 195 -3.90 10.26 -6.48
N GLU A 196 -3.44 9.02 -6.62
CA GLU A 196 -2.03 8.72 -6.84
C GLU A 196 -1.60 8.79 -8.30
N HIS A 197 -2.54 8.61 -9.25
CA HIS A 197 -2.27 8.68 -10.69
C HIS A 197 -2.37 10.09 -11.27
N LEU A 198 -3.06 11.01 -10.59
CA LEU A 198 -3.19 12.42 -10.96
C LEU A 198 -1.96 13.24 -10.55
#